data_AF-A0A1V3NGV2-F1
#
_entry.id   AF-A0A1V3NGV2-F1
#
_cell.length_a   1.000
_cell.length_b   1.000
_cell.length_c   1.000
_cell.angle_alpha   90.00
_cell.angle_beta   90.00
_cell.angle_gamma   90.00
#
_symmetry.space_group_name_H-M   'P 1'
#
loop_
_entity.id
_entity.type
_entity.pdbx_description
1 polymer ?
#
loop_
_entity_poly.entity_id
_entity_poly.type
_entity_poly.pdbx_seq_one_letter_code
_entity_poly.pdbx_strand_id
1 'polypeptide(L)'
;MLDISRILRERKNRSNRLDLPFQNFFPAAEQCADAARAVLDKKVTENLVPLIERAAIIGMVTAVEVYYKDVLNLVFKLYPIENYESQIRRLHARKYDILDLVRIHQNKIDPIEVILSSFSFQSVDAIDNVFSIFTEGGFISGIVGMRIRDKREPEKEVEWTPDMLEGMRRIFNLRHELVHDQSRHDIITEEIVEDLWNTIAMVIASDFVLPGIIGEKIEANRDS
;
A
#
# COMPACT_ATOMS: atom_id res chain seq x y z
N MET A 1 15.69 14.97 12.87
CA MET A 1 14.81 16.12 12.64
C MET A 1 13.63 15.66 11.82
N LEU A 2 12.42 15.96 12.28
CA LEU A 2 11.18 15.59 11.60
C LEU A 2 10.99 16.43 10.33
N ASP A 3 10.68 15.79 9.20
CA ASP A 3 10.38 16.48 7.93
C ASP A 3 8.93 16.94 7.90
N ILE A 4 8.69 18.13 8.47
CA ILE A 4 7.38 18.79 8.54
C ILE A 4 6.82 19.07 7.14
N SER A 5 7.68 19.49 6.20
CA SER A 5 7.26 19.83 4.83
C SER A 5 6.68 18.62 4.12
N ARG A 6 7.27 17.43 4.32
CA ARG A 6 6.72 16.18 3.81
C ARG A 6 5.35 15.86 4.43
N ILE A 7 5.21 15.97 5.75
CA ILE A 7 3.94 15.68 6.44
C ILE A 7 2.81 16.58 5.92
N LEU A 8 3.07 17.88 5.78
CA LEU A 8 2.08 18.85 5.28
C LEU A 8 1.69 18.57 3.83
N ARG A 9 2.64 18.15 2.98
CA ARG A 9 2.35 17.74 1.61
C ARG A 9 1.48 16.48 1.58
N GLU A 10 1.81 15.47 2.39
CA GLU A 10 1.02 14.24 2.49
C GLU A 10 -0.40 14.52 3.02
N ARG A 11 -0.56 15.42 4.00
CA ARG A 11 -1.87 15.88 4.49
C ARG A 11 -2.73 16.44 3.35
N LYS A 12 -2.17 17.36 2.56
CA LYS A 12 -2.85 17.97 1.42
C LYS A 12 -3.21 16.93 0.35
N ASN A 13 -2.32 15.96 0.11
CA ASN A 13 -2.60 14.90 -0.84
C ASN A 13 -3.76 14.01 -0.37
N ARG A 14 -3.80 13.66 0.93
CA ARG A 14 -4.89 12.87 1.52
C ARG A 14 -6.24 13.58 1.46
N SER A 15 -6.30 14.90 1.63
CA SER A 15 -7.57 15.64 1.59
C SER A 15 -8.25 15.65 0.23
N ASN A 16 -7.55 15.26 -0.83
CA ASN A 16 -8.09 15.19 -2.20
C ASN A 16 -8.53 13.77 -2.60
N ARG A 17 -8.41 12.79 -1.71
CA ARG A 17 -8.71 11.37 -1.98
C ARG A 17 -10.10 11.01 -1.48
N LEU A 18 -10.67 9.95 -2.05
CA LEU A 18 -11.89 9.31 -1.56
C LEU A 18 -11.63 8.64 -0.21
N ASP A 19 -12.68 8.47 0.59
CA ASP A 19 -12.58 7.92 1.94
C ASP A 19 -12.18 6.43 1.96
N LEU A 20 -12.60 5.66 0.95
CA LEU A 20 -12.27 4.25 0.83
C LEU A 20 -10.95 4.07 0.06
N PRO A 21 -9.87 3.54 0.70
CA PRO A 21 -8.55 3.45 0.07
C PRO A 21 -8.55 2.70 -1.26
N PHE A 22 -9.31 1.61 -1.36
CA PHE A 22 -9.39 0.79 -2.56
C PHE A 22 -9.94 1.55 -3.78
N GLN A 23 -10.87 2.49 -3.57
CA GLN A 23 -11.45 3.30 -4.65
C GLN A 23 -10.43 4.26 -5.28
N ASN A 24 -9.40 4.66 -4.54
CA ASN A 24 -8.29 5.44 -5.08
C ASN A 24 -7.21 4.55 -5.70
N PHE A 25 -6.98 3.37 -5.12
CA PHE A 25 -5.96 2.42 -5.55
C PHE A 25 -6.26 1.81 -6.91
N PHE A 26 -7.42 1.16 -7.05
CA PHE A 26 -7.69 0.28 -8.19
C PHE A 26 -7.58 1.01 -9.54
N PRO A 27 -8.20 2.19 -9.75
CA PRO A 27 -8.06 2.90 -11.02
C PRO A 27 -6.63 3.32 -11.34
N ALA A 28 -5.84 3.69 -10.32
CA ALA A 28 -4.44 4.08 -10.52
C ALA A 28 -3.55 2.87 -10.87
N ALA A 29 -3.78 1.73 -10.21
CA ALA A 29 -3.03 0.51 -10.43
C ALA A 29 -3.39 -0.13 -11.79
N GLU A 30 -4.68 -0.16 -12.15
CA GLU A 30 -5.17 -0.63 -13.44
C GLU A 30 -4.55 0.18 -14.60
N GLN A 31 -4.54 1.52 -14.51
CA GLN A 31 -3.87 2.38 -15.49
C GLN A 31 -2.39 2.04 -15.68
N CYS A 32 -1.70 1.63 -14.62
CA CYS A 32 -0.29 1.22 -14.70
C CYS A 32 -0.14 -0.12 -15.44
N ALA A 33 -0.99 -1.10 -15.14
CA ALA A 33 -1.00 -2.40 -15.81
C ALA A 33 -1.38 -2.25 -17.31
N ASP A 34 -2.39 -1.43 -17.61
CA ASP A 34 -2.82 -1.13 -18.97
C ASP A 34 -1.74 -0.38 -19.77
N ALA A 35 -1.05 0.57 -19.14
CA ALA A 35 0.07 1.27 -19.78
C ALA A 35 1.20 0.30 -20.14
N ALA A 36 1.55 -0.63 -19.25
CA ALA A 36 2.54 -1.67 -19.53
C ALA A 36 2.07 -2.60 -20.67
N ARG A 37 0.80 -3.01 -20.67
CA ARG A 37 0.20 -3.79 -21.77
C ARG A 37 0.25 -3.04 -23.11
N ALA A 38 -0.03 -1.74 -23.11
CA ALA A 38 0.03 -0.92 -24.31
C ALA A 38 1.46 -0.81 -24.90
N VAL A 39 2.49 -0.83 -24.06
CA VAL A 39 3.89 -0.93 -24.49
C VAL A 39 4.14 -2.26 -25.21
N LEU A 40 3.74 -3.39 -24.62
CA LEU A 40 3.89 -4.72 -25.24
C LEU A 40 3.16 -4.84 -26.58
N ASP A 41 1.94 -4.32 -26.62
CA ASP A 41 1.09 -4.33 -27.81
C ASP A 41 1.57 -3.36 -28.91
N LYS A 42 2.68 -2.64 -28.68
CA LYS A 42 3.23 -1.61 -29.58
C LYS A 42 2.21 -0.51 -29.92
N LYS A 43 1.33 -0.19 -28.96
CA LYS A 43 0.32 0.89 -29.07
C LYS A 43 0.88 2.25 -28.62
N VAL A 44 2.12 2.29 -28.15
CA VAL A 44 2.83 3.48 -27.68
C VAL A 44 3.88 3.90 -28.71
N THR A 45 4.03 5.21 -28.93
CA THR A 45 5.10 5.76 -29.78
C THR A 45 6.47 5.37 -29.24
N GLU A 46 7.36 4.84 -30.08
CA GLU A 46 8.66 4.26 -29.67
C GLU A 46 9.50 5.18 -28.77
N ASN A 47 9.55 6.48 -29.04
CA ASN A 47 10.32 7.44 -28.24
C ASN A 47 9.72 7.71 -26.84
N LEU A 48 8.46 7.33 -26.60
CA LEU A 48 7.79 7.44 -25.31
C LEU A 48 7.85 6.14 -24.51
N VAL A 49 8.24 5.01 -25.12
CA VAL A 49 8.26 3.70 -24.46
C VAL A 49 9.05 3.75 -23.14
N PRO A 50 10.33 4.18 -23.09
CA PRO A 50 11.09 4.15 -21.83
C PRO A 50 10.48 5.01 -20.72
N LEU A 51 9.78 6.08 -21.09
CA LEU A 51 9.06 6.94 -20.13
C LEU A 51 7.84 6.20 -19.56
N ILE A 52 7.04 5.58 -20.43
CA ILE A 52 5.82 4.87 -20.02
C ILE A 52 6.16 3.63 -19.20
N GLU A 53 7.19 2.86 -19.58
CA GLU A 53 7.64 1.69 -18.82
C GLU A 53 7.96 2.07 -17.36
N ARG A 54 8.76 3.13 -17.16
CA ARG A 54 9.11 3.60 -15.81
C ARG A 54 7.89 4.15 -15.07
N ALA A 55 7.05 4.92 -15.76
CA ALA A 55 5.85 5.48 -15.15
C ALA A 55 4.90 4.38 -14.66
N ALA A 56 4.74 3.29 -15.42
CA ALA A 56 3.90 2.15 -15.03
C ALA A 56 4.44 1.48 -13.75
N ILE A 57 5.73 1.15 -13.68
CA ILE A 57 6.32 0.48 -12.52
C ILE A 57 6.33 1.38 -11.27
N ILE A 58 6.81 2.63 -11.41
CA ILE A 58 6.86 3.59 -10.30
C ILE A 58 5.44 3.94 -9.84
N GLY A 59 4.52 4.12 -10.79
CA GLY A 59 3.11 4.39 -10.53
C GLY A 59 2.45 3.27 -9.73
N MET A 60 2.66 2.01 -10.12
CA MET A 60 2.14 0.84 -9.40
C MET A 60 2.61 0.82 -7.95
N VAL A 61 3.92 0.91 -7.71
CA VAL A 61 4.48 0.92 -6.35
C VAL A 61 3.98 2.12 -5.54
N THR A 62 3.78 3.27 -6.19
CA THR A 62 3.20 4.46 -5.54
C THR A 62 1.74 4.24 -5.16
N ALA A 63 0.94 3.61 -6.03
CA ALA A 63 -0.46 3.29 -5.74
C ALA A 63 -0.56 2.33 -4.55
N VAL A 64 0.28 1.29 -4.51
CA VAL A 64 0.39 0.36 -3.38
C VAL A 64 0.78 1.10 -2.09
N GLU A 65 1.80 1.96 -2.13
CA GLU A 65 2.23 2.72 -0.95
C GLU A 65 1.11 3.60 -0.40
N VAL A 66 0.42 4.29 -1.30
CA VAL A 66 -0.71 5.15 -0.97
C VAL A 66 -1.85 4.36 -0.35
N TYR A 67 -2.20 3.21 -0.93
CA TYR A 67 -3.24 2.33 -0.40
C TYR A 67 -2.97 1.96 1.05
N TYR A 68 -1.80 1.39 1.36
CA TYR A 68 -1.49 0.95 2.72
C TYR A 68 -1.36 2.11 3.71
N LYS A 69 -0.88 3.29 3.29
CA LYS A 69 -0.92 4.51 4.12
C LYS A 69 -2.36 4.92 4.45
N ASP A 70 -3.25 4.89 3.47
CA ASP A 70 -4.63 5.32 3.64
C ASP A 70 -5.43 4.30 4.47
N VAL A 71 -5.17 3.00 4.32
CA VAL A 71 -5.68 1.96 5.22
C VAL A 71 -5.21 2.19 6.65
N LEU A 72 -3.91 2.36 6.89
CA LEU A 72 -3.39 2.56 8.25
C LEU A 72 -3.98 3.82 8.90
N ASN A 73 -4.15 4.89 8.11
CA ASN A 73 -4.86 6.10 8.56
C ASN A 73 -6.32 5.82 8.92
N LEU A 74 -7.02 5.02 8.10
CA LEU A 74 -8.40 4.62 8.36
C LEU A 74 -8.52 3.79 9.65
N VAL A 75 -7.61 2.85 9.87
CA VAL A 75 -7.49 2.08 11.13
C VAL A 75 -7.36 3.04 12.31
N PHE A 76 -6.49 4.04 12.25
CA PHE A 76 -6.36 4.98 13.38
C PHE A 76 -7.54 5.95 13.56
N LYS A 77 -8.35 6.20 12.52
CA LYS A 77 -9.53 7.06 12.62
C LYS A 77 -10.77 6.35 13.14
N LEU A 78 -10.92 5.06 12.82
CA LEU A 78 -12.09 4.28 13.19
C LEU A 78 -12.03 3.75 14.63
N TYR A 79 -10.86 3.82 15.25
CA TYR A 79 -10.62 3.28 16.59
C TYR A 79 -10.37 4.40 17.60
N PRO A 80 -10.82 4.25 18.85
CA PRO A 80 -10.32 5.02 19.99
C PRO A 80 -8.86 4.68 20.30
N ILE A 81 -8.03 5.68 20.62
CA ILE A 81 -6.59 5.52 20.84
C ILE A 81 -6.26 4.48 21.93
N GLU A 82 -7.15 4.34 22.91
CA GLU A 82 -7.06 3.37 24.00
C GLU A 82 -6.99 1.93 23.49
N ASN A 83 -7.63 1.64 22.35
CA ASN A 83 -7.72 0.29 21.77
C ASN A 83 -6.50 -0.09 20.93
N TYR A 84 -5.62 0.87 20.59
CA TYR A 84 -4.42 0.62 19.82
C TYR A 84 -3.17 1.33 20.36
N GLU A 85 -3.18 1.79 21.61
CA GLU A 85 -2.05 2.49 22.22
C GLU A 85 -0.80 1.60 22.24
N SER A 86 -0.96 0.32 22.59
CA SER A 86 0.16 -0.63 22.61
C SER A 86 0.75 -0.85 21.21
N GLN A 87 -0.11 -0.84 20.18
CA GLN A 87 0.24 -0.99 18.78
C GLN A 87 0.94 0.28 18.26
N ILE A 88 0.47 1.48 18.61
CA ILE A 88 1.19 2.74 18.31
C ILE A 88 2.58 2.71 18.94
N ARG A 89 2.72 2.30 20.21
CA ARG A 89 4.02 2.23 20.88
C ARG A 89 4.99 1.29 20.17
N ARG A 90 4.48 0.17 19.64
CA ARG A 90 5.25 -0.77 18.81
C ARG A 90 5.62 -0.19 17.45
N LEU A 91 4.69 0.52 16.81
CA LEU A 91 4.90 1.16 15.50
C LEU A 91 5.85 2.35 15.58
N HIS A 92 5.84 3.10 16.68
CA HIS A 92 6.49 4.39 16.76
C HIS A 92 7.09 4.68 18.15
N ALA A 93 8.21 4.03 18.46
CA ALA A 93 8.95 4.22 19.71
C ALA A 93 9.92 5.42 19.70
N ARG A 94 9.82 6.32 18.72
CA ARG A 94 10.80 7.40 18.51
C ARG A 94 10.61 8.53 19.52
N LYS A 95 11.73 9.05 20.04
CA LYS A 95 11.76 10.28 20.86
C LYS A 95 11.95 11.52 19.98
N TYR A 96 11.28 12.60 20.35
CA TYR A 96 11.35 13.91 19.68
C TYR A 96 12.09 14.92 20.55
N ASP A 97 12.89 15.78 19.93
CA ASP A 97 13.47 16.93 20.61
C ASP A 97 12.47 18.08 20.75
N ILE A 98 12.81 19.10 21.55
CA ILE A 98 11.91 20.23 21.81
C ILE A 98 11.57 21.02 20.54
N LEU A 99 12.48 21.10 19.56
CA LEU A 99 12.25 21.84 18.32
C LEU A 99 11.27 21.09 17.41
N ASP A 100 11.39 19.77 17.33
CA ASP A 100 10.43 18.91 16.64
C ASP A 100 9.03 19.07 17.29
N LEU A 101 8.92 19.06 18.62
CA LEU A 101 7.66 19.25 19.34
C LEU A 101 7.03 20.64 19.10
N VAL A 102 7.83 21.71 19.13
CA VAL A 102 7.37 23.07 18.80
C VAL A 102 6.83 23.13 17.38
N ARG A 103 7.50 22.51 16.42
CA ARG A 103 7.07 22.48 15.01
C ARG A 103 5.79 21.69 14.80
N ILE A 104 5.63 20.54 15.46
CA ILE A 104 4.40 19.74 15.46
C ILE A 104 3.23 20.60 15.95
N HIS A 105 3.41 21.30 17.08
CA HIS A 105 2.38 22.15 17.66
C HIS A 105 2.01 23.33 16.74
N GLN A 106 3.00 24.08 16.23
CA GLN A 106 2.77 25.23 15.34
C GLN A 106 2.01 24.86 14.06
N ASN A 107 2.28 23.69 13.50
CA ASN A 107 1.67 23.21 12.27
C ASN A 107 0.39 22.38 12.50
N LYS A 108 -0.04 22.25 13.76
CA LYS A 108 -1.19 21.43 14.18
C LYS A 108 -1.10 20.02 13.59
N ILE A 109 0.05 19.37 13.76
CA ILE A 109 0.28 18.02 13.25
C ILE A 109 -0.35 16.99 14.17
N ASP A 110 -1.25 16.19 13.61
CA ASP A 110 -1.83 15.05 14.33
C ASP A 110 -0.74 13.99 14.53
N PRO A 111 -0.58 13.40 15.73
CA PRO A 111 0.39 12.35 15.98
C PRO A 111 0.33 11.19 14.98
N ILE A 112 -0.86 10.84 14.47
CA ILE A 112 -1.04 9.81 13.45
C ILE A 112 -0.32 10.19 12.16
N GLU A 113 -0.35 11.46 11.76
CA GLU A 113 0.34 11.92 10.55
C GLU A 113 1.86 11.79 10.67
N VAL A 114 2.39 11.96 11.89
CA VAL A 114 3.80 11.71 12.17
C VAL A 114 4.13 10.24 11.95
N ILE A 115 3.32 9.34 12.51
CA ILE A 115 3.46 7.88 12.38
C ILE A 115 3.39 7.47 10.91
N LEU A 116 2.33 7.88 10.19
CA LEU A 116 2.14 7.55 8.77
C LEU A 116 3.31 8.00 7.90
N SER A 117 3.86 9.19 8.16
CA SER A 117 5.01 9.69 7.41
C SER A 117 6.28 8.88 7.68
N SER A 118 6.38 8.18 8.81
CA SER A 118 7.56 7.40 9.16
C SER A 118 7.65 6.07 8.43
N PHE A 119 6.55 5.60 7.82
CA PHE A 119 6.50 4.34 7.10
C PHE A 119 6.61 4.51 5.58
N SER A 120 7.32 3.56 4.96
CA SER A 120 7.37 3.34 3.53
C SER A 120 6.83 1.94 3.25
N PHE A 121 5.78 1.84 2.45
CA PHE A 121 5.17 0.55 2.06
C PHE A 121 5.63 0.13 0.65
N GLN A 122 6.93 0.30 0.40
CA GLN A 122 7.57 -0.03 -0.88
C GLN A 122 8.26 -1.40 -0.86
N SER A 123 7.91 -2.26 0.11
CA SER A 123 8.30 -3.66 0.15
C SER A 123 7.24 -4.48 0.88
N VAL A 124 7.14 -5.76 0.52
CA VAL A 124 6.25 -6.72 1.21
C VAL A 124 6.59 -6.79 2.69
N ASP A 125 7.87 -6.85 3.05
CA ASP A 125 8.27 -6.99 4.45
C ASP A 125 7.90 -5.76 5.27
N ALA A 126 7.94 -4.56 4.68
CA ALA A 126 7.50 -3.34 5.36
C ALA A 126 5.97 -3.34 5.60
N ILE A 127 5.20 -3.82 4.62
CA ILE A 127 3.75 -4.01 4.75
C ILE A 127 3.47 -5.03 5.85
N ASP A 128 4.08 -6.20 5.79
CA ASP A 128 3.85 -7.29 6.74
C ASP A 128 4.22 -6.86 8.17
N ASN A 129 5.38 -6.23 8.37
CA ASN A 129 5.82 -5.78 9.70
C ASN A 129 4.83 -4.81 10.36
N VAL A 130 4.20 -3.93 9.59
CA VAL A 130 3.23 -2.97 10.11
C VAL A 130 1.89 -3.63 10.36
N PHE A 131 1.35 -4.37 9.39
CA PHE A 131 0.00 -4.91 9.50
C PHE A 131 -0.09 -6.17 10.38
N SER A 132 1.02 -6.90 10.58
CA SER A 132 1.13 -7.99 11.55
C SER A 132 1.03 -7.53 13.01
N ILE A 133 1.08 -6.23 13.28
CA ILE A 133 0.80 -5.70 14.62
C ILE A 133 -0.71 -5.76 14.91
N PHE A 134 -1.54 -5.78 13.86
CA PHE A 134 -2.98 -5.82 13.95
C PHE A 134 -3.57 -7.22 13.75
N THR A 135 -2.86 -8.13 13.07
CA THR A 135 -3.22 -9.55 12.90
C THR A 135 -2.50 -10.48 13.88
N GLU A 136 -3.17 -11.56 14.28
CA GLU A 136 -2.52 -12.68 14.96
C GLU A 136 -1.94 -13.63 13.89
N GLY A 137 -0.64 -13.95 13.95
CA GLY A 137 -0.01 -14.94 13.06
C GLY A 137 0.65 -14.41 11.78
N GLY A 138 0.75 -13.09 11.60
CA GLY A 138 1.34 -12.46 10.42
C GLY A 138 0.28 -12.01 9.41
N PHE A 139 0.52 -10.91 8.69
CA PHE A 139 -0.47 -10.35 7.77
C PHE A 139 -0.43 -11.04 6.41
N ILE A 140 0.76 -11.18 5.83
CA ILE A 140 0.95 -11.84 4.53
C ILE A 140 0.65 -13.34 4.62
N SER A 141 1.00 -13.99 5.73
CA SER A 141 0.65 -15.39 5.99
C SER A 141 -0.86 -15.63 6.06
N GLY A 142 -1.63 -14.63 6.50
CA GLY A 142 -3.10 -14.70 6.49
C GLY A 142 -3.72 -14.48 5.11
N ILE A 143 -2.97 -13.89 4.17
CA ILE A 143 -3.42 -13.65 2.79
C ILE A 143 -3.08 -14.84 1.89
N VAL A 144 -1.85 -15.34 1.95
CA VAL A 144 -1.40 -16.42 1.07
C VAL A 144 -2.09 -17.72 1.44
N GLY A 145 -2.71 -18.37 0.45
CA GLY A 145 -3.57 -19.54 0.63
C GLY A 145 -5.02 -19.19 0.97
N MET A 146 -5.37 -17.91 1.09
CA MET A 146 -6.77 -17.49 1.19
C MET A 146 -7.51 -17.89 -0.09
N ARG A 147 -8.75 -18.35 0.06
CA ARG A 147 -9.62 -18.71 -1.05
C ARG A 147 -10.96 -18.03 -0.90
N ILE A 148 -11.37 -17.34 -1.96
CA ILE A 148 -12.69 -16.73 -2.04
C ILE A 148 -13.45 -17.40 -3.16
N ARG A 149 -14.68 -17.81 -2.84
CA ARG A 149 -15.64 -18.39 -3.78
C ARG A 149 -16.80 -17.43 -3.96
N ASP A 150 -17.15 -17.16 -5.21
CA ASP A 150 -18.40 -16.46 -5.48
C ASP A 150 -19.58 -17.38 -5.14
N LYS A 151 -20.48 -16.91 -4.27
CA LYS A 151 -21.68 -17.66 -3.90
C LYS A 151 -22.64 -17.85 -5.09
N ARG A 152 -22.53 -17.01 -6.12
CA ARG A 152 -23.37 -17.04 -7.33
C ARG A 152 -22.78 -17.95 -8.41
N GLU A 153 -21.46 -18.15 -8.39
CA GLU A 153 -20.72 -19.00 -9.34
C GLU A 153 -19.71 -19.86 -8.56
N PRO A 154 -20.16 -20.93 -7.88
CA PRO A 154 -19.33 -21.70 -6.94
C PRO A 154 -18.08 -22.35 -7.54
N GLU A 155 -18.09 -22.55 -8.86
CA GLU A 155 -16.96 -23.02 -9.66
C GLU A 155 -15.84 -21.98 -9.82
N LYS A 156 -16.12 -20.69 -9.55
CA LYS A 156 -15.14 -19.61 -9.55
C LYS A 156 -14.56 -19.45 -8.15
N GLU A 157 -13.50 -20.21 -7.90
CA GLU A 157 -12.64 -20.08 -6.73
C GLU A 157 -11.38 -19.31 -7.11
N VAL A 158 -11.11 -18.23 -6.38
CA VAL A 158 -9.86 -17.47 -6.50
C VAL A 158 -9.02 -17.79 -5.28
N GLU A 159 -7.80 -18.27 -5.52
CA GLU A 159 -6.79 -18.53 -4.49
C GLU A 159 -5.64 -17.55 -4.64
N TRP A 160 -5.21 -16.95 -3.52
CA TRP A 160 -4.02 -16.12 -3.48
C TRP A 160 -2.79 -16.99 -3.30
N THR A 161 -1.97 -17.11 -4.33
CA THR A 161 -0.84 -18.04 -4.36
C THR A 161 0.47 -17.36 -3.92
N PRO A 162 1.49 -18.14 -3.52
CA PRO A 162 2.84 -17.62 -3.29
C PRO A 162 3.42 -16.91 -4.53
N ASP A 163 3.08 -17.36 -5.74
CA ASP A 163 3.58 -16.75 -6.97
C ASP A 163 3.08 -15.30 -7.15
N MET A 164 1.85 -15.01 -6.72
CA MET A 164 1.33 -13.64 -6.73
C MET A 164 2.11 -12.72 -5.79
N LEU A 165 2.50 -13.23 -4.62
CA LEU A 165 3.35 -12.51 -3.67
C LEU A 165 4.74 -12.25 -4.25
N GLU A 166 5.33 -13.25 -4.90
CA GLU A 166 6.63 -13.11 -5.55
C GLU A 166 6.58 -12.10 -6.72
N GLY A 167 5.49 -12.06 -7.48
CA GLY A 167 5.27 -11.02 -8.49
C GLY A 167 5.30 -9.62 -7.89
N MET A 168 4.60 -9.40 -6.77
CA MET A 168 4.65 -8.13 -6.03
C MET A 168 6.07 -7.79 -5.55
N ARG A 169 6.84 -8.78 -5.05
CA ARG A 169 8.25 -8.57 -4.66
C ARG A 169 9.10 -8.15 -5.86
N ARG A 170 8.92 -8.79 -7.02
CA ARG A 170 9.63 -8.43 -8.26
C ARG A 170 9.31 -7.00 -8.70
N ILE A 171 8.06 -6.54 -8.63
CA ILE A 171 7.69 -5.15 -8.95
C ILE A 171 8.36 -4.15 -8.01
N PHE A 172 8.41 -4.42 -6.70
CA PHE A 172 9.13 -3.55 -5.75
C PHE A 172 10.63 -3.46 -6.06
N ASN A 173 11.27 -4.60 -6.34
CA ASN A 173 12.68 -4.64 -6.71
C ASN A 173 12.94 -3.91 -8.02
N LEU A 174 12.10 -4.12 -9.03
CA LEU A 174 12.21 -3.43 -10.32
C LEU A 174 12.09 -1.91 -10.15
N ARG A 175 11.14 -1.43 -9.34
CA ARG A 175 11.05 0.00 -9.02
C ARG A 175 12.33 0.51 -8.37
N HIS A 176 12.93 -0.24 -7.44
CA HIS A 176 14.18 0.16 -6.81
C HIS A 176 15.30 0.30 -7.85
N GLU A 177 15.45 -0.69 -8.73
CA GLU A 177 16.43 -0.70 -9.81
C GLU A 177 16.25 0.50 -10.76
N LEU A 178 15.01 0.79 -11.18
CA LEU A 178 14.71 1.89 -12.11
C LEU A 178 14.95 3.29 -11.53
N VAL A 179 14.87 3.45 -10.22
CA VAL A 179 15.18 4.73 -9.57
C VAL A 179 16.69 5.00 -9.55
N HIS A 180 17.51 3.95 -9.57
CA HIS A 180 18.97 4.05 -9.55
C HIS A 180 19.62 3.95 -10.94
N ASP A 181 19.01 3.24 -11.88
CA ASP A 181 19.50 3.08 -13.25
C ASP A 181 18.57 3.73 -14.27
N GLN A 182 18.91 4.96 -14.66
CA GLN A 182 18.17 5.73 -15.66
C GLN A 182 18.44 5.28 -17.10
N SER A 183 19.38 4.36 -17.33
CA SER A 183 19.72 3.88 -18.66
C SER A 183 18.93 2.63 -19.06
N ARG A 184 18.30 1.95 -18.10
CA ARG A 184 17.52 0.75 -18.35
C ARG A 184 16.24 1.05 -19.17
N HIS A 185 16.04 0.26 -20.22
CA HIS A 185 14.92 0.31 -21.17
C HIS A 185 14.53 -1.13 -21.56
N ASP A 186 13.40 -1.27 -22.26
CA ASP A 186 12.85 -2.56 -22.72
C ASP A 186 12.62 -3.54 -21.55
N ILE A 187 12.08 -3.00 -20.45
CA ILE A 187 11.87 -3.74 -19.21
C ILE A 187 10.53 -4.46 -19.17
N ILE A 188 9.53 -3.98 -19.91
CA ILE A 188 8.20 -4.57 -19.84
C ILE A 188 8.18 -5.83 -20.70
N THR A 189 7.90 -6.95 -20.04
CA THR A 189 7.64 -8.26 -20.63
C THR A 189 6.24 -8.74 -20.24
N GLU A 190 5.75 -9.83 -20.83
CA GLU A 190 4.49 -10.45 -20.40
C GLU A 190 4.50 -10.82 -18.92
N GLU A 191 5.63 -11.35 -18.42
CA GLU A 191 5.83 -11.68 -17.00
C GLU A 191 5.71 -10.43 -16.12
N ILE A 192 6.28 -9.30 -16.53
CA ILE A 192 6.13 -8.04 -15.77
C ILE A 192 4.69 -7.55 -15.76
N VAL A 193 3.95 -7.69 -16.86
CA VAL A 193 2.52 -7.34 -16.86
C VAL A 193 1.72 -8.26 -15.95
N GLU A 194 2.02 -9.56 -15.94
CA GLU A 194 1.43 -10.50 -14.99
C GLU A 194 1.76 -10.12 -13.54
N ASP A 195 3.01 -9.73 -13.25
CA ASP A 195 3.44 -9.28 -11.93
C ASP A 195 2.74 -8.00 -11.46
N LEU A 196 2.41 -7.08 -12.37
CA LEU A 196 1.57 -5.92 -12.07
C LEU A 196 0.15 -6.35 -11.66
N TRP A 197 -0.45 -7.30 -12.37
CA TRP A 197 -1.76 -7.84 -12.01
C TRP A 197 -1.74 -8.65 -10.71
N ASN A 198 -0.67 -9.41 -10.48
CA ASN A 198 -0.42 -10.11 -9.22
C ASN A 198 -0.31 -9.12 -8.05
N THR A 199 0.35 -7.98 -8.25
CA THR A 199 0.40 -6.89 -7.26
C THR A 199 -1.00 -6.35 -6.95
N ILE A 200 -1.83 -6.11 -7.96
CA ILE A 200 -3.23 -5.72 -7.77
C ILE A 200 -4.00 -6.78 -6.97
N ALA A 201 -3.85 -8.05 -7.33
CA ALA A 201 -4.49 -9.16 -6.64
C ALA A 201 -4.11 -9.21 -5.15
N MET A 202 -2.82 -9.02 -4.81
CA MET A 202 -2.36 -9.00 -3.42
C MET A 202 -2.96 -7.85 -2.61
N VAL A 203 -3.14 -6.67 -3.22
CA VAL A 203 -3.84 -5.55 -2.59
C VAL A 203 -5.33 -5.82 -2.43
N ILE A 204 -5.98 -6.48 -3.40
CA ILE A 204 -7.38 -6.91 -3.26
C ILE A 204 -7.52 -7.90 -2.07
N ALA A 205 -6.63 -8.88 -1.96
CA ALA A 205 -6.61 -9.79 -0.82
C ALA A 205 -6.48 -9.03 0.51
N SER A 206 -5.56 -8.07 0.54
CA SER A 206 -5.36 -7.17 1.68
C SER A 206 -6.66 -6.45 2.01
N ASP A 207 -7.37 -5.93 1.00
CA ASP A 207 -8.64 -5.24 1.16
C ASP A 207 -9.78 -6.14 1.64
N PHE A 208 -9.70 -7.47 1.50
CA PHE A 208 -10.65 -8.39 2.13
C PHE A 208 -10.32 -8.67 3.60
N VAL A 209 -9.03 -8.80 3.92
CA VAL A 209 -8.56 -9.16 5.27
C VAL A 209 -8.58 -7.96 6.22
N LEU A 210 -8.16 -6.79 5.75
CA LEU A 210 -8.04 -5.56 6.54
C LEU A 210 -9.37 -5.06 7.12
N PRO A 211 -10.50 -5.11 6.40
CA PRO A 211 -11.81 -4.81 6.98
C PRO A 211 -12.23 -5.79 8.08
N GLY A 212 -11.85 -7.06 8.00
CA GLY A 212 -12.10 -8.04 9.07
C GLY A 212 -11.32 -7.68 10.35
N ILE A 213 -10.05 -7.31 10.18
CA ILE A 213 -9.21 -6.75 11.26
C ILE A 213 -9.83 -5.46 11.82
N ILE A 214 -10.41 -4.64 10.94
CA ILE A 214 -11.12 -3.40 11.28
C ILE A 214 -12.48 -3.69 11.97
N GLY A 215 -13.18 -4.76 11.61
CA GLY A 215 -14.55 -5.04 12.03
C GLY A 215 -14.67 -5.83 13.33
N GLU A 216 -13.92 -6.93 13.47
CA GLU A 216 -14.01 -7.82 14.64
C GLU A 216 -13.65 -7.10 15.96
N LYS A 217 -12.75 -6.12 15.90
CA LYS A 217 -12.38 -5.31 17.08
C LYS A 217 -13.33 -4.13 17.33
N ILE A 218 -14.15 -3.71 16.36
CA ILE A 218 -15.22 -2.71 16.57
C ILE A 218 -16.40 -3.34 17.31
N GLU A 219 -16.76 -4.59 17.00
CA GLU A 219 -17.82 -5.32 17.71
C GLU A 219 -17.43 -5.65 19.15
N ALA A 220 -16.19 -6.13 19.37
CA ALA A 220 -15.68 -6.42 20.71
C ALA A 220 -15.67 -5.22 21.68
N ASN A 221 -15.62 -3.99 21.16
CA ASN A 221 -15.64 -2.74 21.96
C ASN A 221 -17.03 -2.15 22.15
N ARG A 222 -18.06 -2.64 21.44
CA ARG A 222 -19.46 -2.26 21.69
C ARG A 222 -20.09 -3.09 22.80
N ASP A 223 -19.55 -4.27 23.05
CA ASP A 223 -20.04 -5.24 24.03
C ASP A 223 -19.26 -5.20 25.37
N SER A 224 -18.29 -4.29 25.51
CA SER A 224 -17.48 -4.04 26.71
C SER A 224 -17.78 -2.68 27.33
#